data_AF-A0A931L6U5-F1
#
_entry.id   AF-A0A931L6U5-F1
#
_cell.length_a   1.000
_cell.length_b   1.000
_cell.length_c   1.000
_cell.angle_alpha   90.00
_cell.angle_beta   90.00
_cell.angle_gamma   90.00
#
_symmetry.space_group_name_H-M   'P 1'
#
loop_
_entity.id
_entity.type
_entity.pdbx_description
1 polymer ?
#
loop_
_entity_poly.entity_id
_entity_poly.type
_entity_poly.pdbx_seq_one_letter_code
_entity_poly.pdbx_strand_id
1 'polypeptide(L)'
;MADGAPFSGLKRPKIAFTGEEFGFGYQAVKTFRAGFKDSARRILLDAGAAAVSDGKVSTKWLLRGRRDDETKKTNGGFDLTQPEERPLFSKEQALVAVKSKTVDMAIVPFYAPYTGYDIETLNTLSSLFALTGVQQISATDQLCLAVYEPQLLDVVQTSHPGSGLSALLGAKRNRWQSNAWTEEMAGAGGENSRQYGGGVNLDSSAQYMLRERIDSVFAGPEAVRRCKSKLDGLRAAGVDVRETLNSVEPHREMARLARSTLNNSRQTSTSFDPRGGGTMFTSIMAAENPNAKLYGVVMPFEIAYQSPDFVIIDPNIEDADPGDRAVKTRFMVVREVIDESLLDDTLGLTGNRSRYWMRRLNATLEDAEAMGGKGVRVMLRFNRSKKAASIGDVEGVLRHHGIRHAVVKIVEDSGKENPGAILLDIEFEAKHFRSGLPLVGRSAVRDALGYAFARWRGRSTIVAAAMPFDEHQLPEAGRRTFVSDNVVEGYKSFVRDKWIRYRVPIAGVVGAAAAAFFFNGEVPPQVQDLWTQFLSVIGAGPSN
;
A
#
# COMPACT_ATOMS: atom_id res chain seq x y z
N MET A 1 22.93 -26.99 24.06
CA MET A 1 22.14 -26.30 25.09
C MET A 1 20.98 -25.65 24.37
N ALA A 2 19.75 -26.09 24.64
CA ALA A 2 18.54 -25.58 24.01
C ALA A 2 17.93 -24.55 24.95
N ASP A 3 18.08 -23.27 24.62
CA ASP A 3 17.46 -22.19 25.38
C ASP A 3 15.95 -22.19 25.08
N GLY A 4 15.20 -22.71 26.05
CA GLY A 4 13.74 -22.62 26.09
C GLY A 4 13.32 -21.18 26.36
N ALA A 5 13.00 -20.45 25.29
CA ALA A 5 12.22 -19.22 25.43
C ALA A 5 10.84 -19.54 26.03
N PRO A 6 10.30 -18.72 26.95
CA PRO A 6 9.01 -18.95 27.55
C PRO A 6 7.92 -18.92 26.45
N PHE A 7 7.20 -20.03 26.30
CA PHE A 7 6.04 -20.12 25.42
C PHE A 7 4.95 -19.18 25.95
N SER A 8 4.90 -17.96 25.43
CA SER A 8 3.67 -17.18 25.47
C SER A 8 2.64 -17.96 24.64
N GLY A 9 1.43 -18.19 25.17
CA GLY A 9 0.35 -18.88 24.44
C GLY A 9 -0.21 -18.10 23.24
N LEU A 10 0.54 -17.11 22.75
CA LEU A 10 0.18 -16.21 21.67
C LEU A 10 0.70 -16.78 20.35
N LYS A 11 -0.16 -16.83 19.34
CA LYS A 11 0.17 -17.29 17.99
C LYS A 11 1.14 -16.30 17.35
N ARG A 12 2.21 -16.76 16.71
CA ARG A 12 3.05 -15.87 15.89
C ARG A 12 2.30 -15.54 14.58
N PRO A 13 2.09 -14.26 14.26
CA PRO A 13 1.40 -13.88 13.03
C PRO A 13 2.29 -14.19 11.82
N LYS A 14 1.69 -14.77 10.79
CA LYS A 14 2.34 -15.01 9.50
C LYS A 14 2.10 -13.82 8.57
N ILE A 15 3.18 -13.16 8.16
CA ILE A 15 3.14 -11.97 7.31
C ILE A 15 3.72 -12.33 5.95
N ALA A 16 2.88 -12.31 4.91
CA ALA A 16 3.35 -12.33 3.54
C ALA A 16 3.77 -10.93 3.10
N PHE A 17 4.81 -10.82 2.29
CA PHE A 17 5.14 -9.57 1.61
C PHE A 17 5.62 -9.86 0.19
N THR A 18 5.53 -8.84 -0.66
CA THR A 18 5.82 -8.98 -2.09
C THR A 18 7.28 -8.69 -2.38
N GLY A 19 7.89 -9.56 -3.20
CA GLY A 19 9.28 -9.47 -3.59
C GLY A 19 10.18 -10.37 -2.75
N GLU A 20 11.47 -10.13 -2.84
CA GLU A 20 12.49 -10.96 -2.20
C GLU A 20 12.76 -10.60 -0.75
N GLU A 21 13.46 -11.53 -0.09
CA GLU A 21 14.14 -11.29 1.18
C GLU A 21 14.99 -10.01 1.08
N PHE A 22 14.82 -9.12 2.07
CA PHE A 22 15.56 -7.85 2.18
C PHE A 22 15.23 -6.74 1.16
N GLY A 23 14.30 -6.98 0.23
CA GLY A 23 13.83 -5.95 -0.70
C GLY A 23 12.86 -4.94 -0.08
N PHE A 24 12.24 -4.11 -0.93
CA PHE A 24 11.31 -3.04 -0.49
C PHE A 24 10.17 -3.56 0.40
N GLY A 25 9.63 -4.75 0.11
CA GLY A 25 8.59 -5.38 0.93
C GLY A 25 9.07 -5.75 2.34
N TYR A 26 10.33 -6.19 2.47
CA TYR A 26 10.95 -6.49 3.76
C TYR A 26 11.13 -5.21 4.60
N GLN A 27 11.54 -4.10 4.00
CA GLN A 27 11.60 -2.81 4.70
C GLN A 27 10.24 -2.39 5.25
N ALA A 28 9.17 -2.59 4.48
CA ALA A 28 7.81 -2.33 4.95
C ALA A 28 7.42 -3.22 6.14
N VAL A 29 7.77 -4.52 6.12
CA VAL A 29 7.57 -5.44 7.25
C VAL A 29 8.37 -4.98 8.48
N LYS A 30 9.61 -4.54 8.29
CA LYS A 30 10.47 -4.01 9.36
C LYS A 30 9.87 -2.75 10.00
N THR A 31 9.39 -1.80 9.20
CA THR A 31 8.68 -0.60 9.70
C THR A 31 7.40 -0.99 10.44
N PHE A 32 6.64 -1.95 9.90
CA PHE A 32 5.44 -2.47 10.53
C PHE A 32 5.74 -3.08 11.90
N ARG A 33 6.77 -3.93 12.00
CA ARG A 33 7.24 -4.56 13.25
C ARG A 33 7.73 -3.53 14.27
N ALA A 34 8.50 -2.54 13.82
CA ALA A 34 8.97 -1.47 14.68
C ALA A 34 7.79 -0.73 15.32
N GLY A 35 6.72 -0.50 14.55
CA GLY A 35 5.47 0.05 15.06
C GLY A 35 4.92 -0.70 16.28
N PHE A 36 4.97 -2.03 16.32
CA PHE A 36 4.44 -2.80 17.46
C PHE A 36 5.34 -2.83 18.70
N LYS A 37 6.62 -2.46 18.56
CA LYS A 37 7.50 -2.29 19.72
C LYS A 37 7.11 -1.05 20.52
N ASP A 38 6.57 -0.02 19.85
CA ASP A 38 5.99 1.13 20.53
C ASP A 38 4.70 0.73 21.26
N SER A 39 4.66 1.00 22.56
CA SER A 39 3.56 0.60 23.45
C SER A 39 2.18 1.11 23.01
N ALA A 40 2.12 2.18 22.19
CA ALA A 40 0.90 2.77 21.65
C ALA A 40 0.26 1.99 20.50
N ARG A 41 1.00 1.11 19.81
CA ARG A 41 0.58 0.44 18.56
C ARG A 41 0.43 -1.08 18.71
N ARG A 42 0.18 -1.58 19.92
CA ARG A 42 0.08 -3.03 20.22
C ARG A 42 -1.12 -3.74 19.59
N ILE A 43 -2.04 -3.02 18.96
CA ILE A 43 -3.29 -3.58 18.43
C ILE A 43 -3.16 -3.76 16.92
N LEU A 44 -3.47 -4.97 16.44
CA LEU A 44 -3.60 -5.23 15.02
C LEU A 44 -4.94 -4.69 14.51
N LEU A 45 -4.88 -3.68 13.65
CA LEU A 45 -6.07 -3.02 13.11
C LEU A 45 -6.89 -3.96 12.21
N ASP A 46 -8.20 -3.75 12.19
CA ASP A 46 -9.17 -4.58 11.46
C ASP A 46 -10.16 -3.76 10.61
N ALA A 47 -9.81 -2.50 10.32
CA ALA A 47 -10.70 -1.54 9.67
C ALA A 47 -12.04 -1.37 10.42
N GLY A 48 -12.00 -1.36 11.76
CA GLY A 48 -13.14 -1.15 12.65
C GLY A 48 -14.17 -2.28 12.63
N ALA A 49 -13.80 -3.49 12.21
CA ALA A 49 -14.73 -4.61 12.11
C ALA A 49 -15.27 -5.05 13.48
N ALA A 50 -14.41 -5.09 14.50
CA ALA A 50 -14.78 -5.42 15.88
C ALA A 50 -15.91 -4.53 16.43
N ALA A 51 -15.88 -3.22 16.11
CA ALA A 51 -16.86 -2.24 16.59
C ALA A 51 -18.30 -2.49 16.12
N VAL A 52 -18.50 -3.31 15.09
CA VAL A 52 -19.84 -3.68 14.62
C VAL A 52 -20.30 -5.04 15.16
N SER A 53 -19.36 -5.90 15.59
CA SER A 53 -19.64 -7.25 16.10
C SER A 53 -20.29 -7.28 17.50
N ASP A 54 -20.20 -6.19 18.28
CA ASP A 54 -20.82 -6.07 19.61
C ASP A 54 -22.27 -5.57 19.58
N GLY A 55 -22.77 -5.15 18.41
CA GLY A 55 -24.17 -4.80 18.25
C GLY A 55 -25.04 -6.04 18.06
N LYS A 56 -26.10 -6.18 18.88
CA LYS A 56 -27.20 -7.17 18.77
C LYS A 56 -28.01 -7.06 17.46
N VAL A 57 -27.37 -6.97 16.30
CA VAL A 57 -27.98 -6.87 14.98
C VAL A 57 -27.58 -8.11 14.19
N SER A 58 -28.08 -9.28 14.61
CA SER A 58 -28.23 -10.42 13.72
C SER A 58 -29.13 -11.48 14.34
N THR A 59 -30.33 -11.62 13.81
CA THR A 59 -31.23 -12.77 13.98
C THR A 59 -30.72 -14.04 13.27
N LYS A 60 -29.41 -14.16 13.00
CA LYS A 60 -28.81 -15.24 12.19
C LYS A 60 -27.73 -16.04 12.93
N TRP A 61 -27.86 -16.16 14.25
CA TRP A 61 -27.05 -17.05 15.08
C TRP A 61 -27.19 -18.54 14.72
N LEU A 62 -28.23 -18.93 13.97
CA LEU A 62 -28.52 -20.32 13.58
C LEU A 62 -27.64 -20.88 12.43
N LEU A 63 -26.86 -20.06 11.72
CA LEU A 63 -25.95 -20.54 10.65
C LEU A 63 -24.45 -20.27 10.94
N ARG A 64 -24.12 -19.63 12.08
CA ARG A 64 -22.78 -19.05 12.33
C ARG A 64 -22.11 -19.53 13.63
N GLY A 65 -22.56 -20.63 14.21
CA GLY A 65 -22.07 -21.17 15.50
C GLY A 65 -20.63 -21.69 15.57
N ARG A 66 -19.71 -21.26 14.70
CA ARG A 66 -18.30 -21.69 14.75
C ARG A 66 -17.26 -20.70 14.22
N ARG A 67 -17.68 -19.56 13.63
CA ARG A 67 -16.76 -18.63 12.93
C ARG A 67 -16.51 -17.31 13.67
N ASP A 68 -17.44 -16.89 14.53
CA ASP A 68 -17.38 -15.57 15.19
C ASP A 68 -16.56 -15.60 16.51
N ASP A 69 -16.26 -16.79 17.05
CA ASP A 69 -15.33 -16.95 18.17
C ASP A 69 -13.86 -16.72 17.78
N GLU A 70 -13.51 -16.82 16.49
CA GLU A 70 -12.15 -16.57 16.00
C GLU A 70 -11.86 -15.07 15.88
N THR A 71 -12.80 -14.26 15.38
CA THR A 71 -12.60 -12.82 15.20
C THR A 71 -12.56 -12.04 16.51
N LYS A 72 -13.30 -12.48 17.55
CA LYS A 72 -13.18 -11.91 18.91
C LYS A 72 -11.88 -12.29 19.61
N LYS A 73 -11.21 -13.37 19.20
CA LYS A 73 -9.90 -13.80 19.73
C LYS A 73 -8.70 -13.20 18.98
N THR A 74 -8.88 -12.59 17.80
CA THR A 74 -7.76 -12.18 16.94
C THR A 74 -7.03 -10.89 17.32
N ASN A 75 -7.60 -10.02 18.17
CA ASN A 75 -6.88 -8.79 18.56
C ASN A 75 -5.96 -8.99 19.78
N GLY A 76 -6.14 -10.07 20.55
CA GLY A 76 -5.33 -10.38 21.75
C GLY A 76 -4.49 -11.65 21.65
N GLY A 77 -4.51 -12.35 20.51
CA GLY A 77 -3.92 -13.68 20.36
C GLY A 77 -2.59 -13.74 19.60
N PHE A 78 -2.07 -12.62 19.10
CA PHE A 78 -0.84 -12.61 18.30
C PHE A 78 0.37 -12.08 19.05
N ASP A 79 1.49 -12.79 18.97
CA ASP A 79 2.79 -12.27 19.38
C ASP A 79 3.41 -11.47 18.22
N LEU A 80 3.17 -10.17 18.23
CA LEU A 80 3.61 -9.24 17.19
C LEU A 80 5.10 -8.88 17.29
N THR A 81 5.80 -9.36 18.33
CA THR A 81 7.24 -9.09 18.51
C THR A 81 8.11 -9.94 17.58
N GLN A 82 7.65 -11.17 17.27
CA GLN A 82 8.33 -12.14 16.42
C GLN A 82 7.38 -12.74 15.37
N PRO A 83 6.93 -11.95 14.37
CA PRO A 83 6.16 -12.49 13.26
C PRO A 83 6.99 -13.48 12.43
N GLU A 84 6.31 -14.44 11.83
CA GLU A 84 6.88 -15.32 10.79
C GLU A 84 6.71 -14.63 9.44
N GLU A 85 7.83 -14.22 8.84
CA GLU A 85 7.85 -13.49 7.58
C GLU A 85 7.94 -14.47 6.40
N ARG A 86 7.15 -14.26 5.35
CA ARG A 86 7.11 -15.10 4.16
C ARG A 86 7.25 -14.25 2.89
N PRO A 87 8.44 -14.19 2.28
CA PRO A 87 8.60 -13.54 0.98
C PRO A 87 7.81 -14.31 -0.08
N LEU A 88 7.07 -13.60 -0.92
CA LEU A 88 6.36 -14.17 -2.06
C LEU A 88 6.67 -13.36 -3.32
N PHE A 89 6.89 -14.07 -4.43
CA PHE A 89 7.35 -13.47 -5.68
C PHE A 89 6.36 -12.47 -6.28
N SER A 90 5.06 -12.73 -6.17
CA SER A 90 4.03 -11.87 -6.76
C SER A 90 3.06 -11.31 -5.72
N LYS A 91 2.52 -10.13 -6.05
CA LYS A 91 1.52 -9.43 -5.26
C LYS A 91 0.23 -10.23 -5.15
N GLU A 92 -0.16 -10.88 -6.25
CA GLU A 92 -1.32 -11.77 -6.29
C GLU A 92 -1.14 -12.97 -5.36
N GLN A 93 0.02 -13.63 -5.38
CA GLN A 93 0.30 -14.73 -4.46
C GLN A 93 0.21 -14.30 -3.00
N ALA A 94 0.73 -13.12 -2.65
CA ALA A 94 0.61 -12.59 -1.29
C ALA A 94 -0.85 -12.38 -0.87
N LEU A 95 -1.69 -11.82 -1.74
CA LEU A 95 -3.11 -11.61 -1.45
C LEU A 95 -3.90 -12.92 -1.41
N VAL A 96 -3.61 -13.86 -2.32
CA VAL A 96 -4.23 -15.20 -2.35
C VAL A 96 -3.83 -16.01 -1.12
N ALA A 97 -2.60 -15.85 -0.62
CA ALA A 97 -2.14 -16.49 0.60
C ALA A 97 -2.98 -16.06 1.82
N VAL A 98 -3.37 -14.79 1.91
CA VAL A 98 -4.28 -14.30 2.97
C VAL A 98 -5.67 -14.92 2.80
N LYS A 99 -6.21 -14.92 1.57
CA LYS A 99 -7.53 -15.48 1.29
C LYS A 99 -7.61 -16.99 1.56
N SER A 100 -6.54 -17.73 1.29
CA SER A 100 -6.42 -19.17 1.56
C SER A 100 -6.06 -19.47 3.02
N LYS A 101 -5.91 -18.44 3.86
CA LYS A 101 -5.53 -18.53 5.28
C LYS A 101 -4.19 -19.21 5.53
N THR A 102 -3.30 -19.24 4.53
CA THR A 102 -1.93 -19.73 4.71
C THR A 102 -1.07 -18.73 5.49
N VAL A 103 -1.42 -17.44 5.37
CA VAL A 103 -0.84 -16.32 6.13
C VAL A 103 -1.96 -15.49 6.75
N ASP A 104 -1.66 -14.79 7.84
CA ASP A 104 -2.66 -13.99 8.58
C ASP A 104 -2.83 -12.58 7.95
N MET A 105 -1.79 -12.06 7.30
CA MET A 105 -1.79 -10.76 6.64
C MET A 105 -0.79 -10.69 5.48
N ALA A 106 -1.01 -9.76 4.56
CA ALA A 106 -0.09 -9.45 3.47
C ALA A 106 0.26 -7.95 3.46
N ILE A 107 1.52 -7.63 3.21
CA ILE A 107 2.01 -6.27 3.00
C ILE A 107 2.30 -6.10 1.51
N VAL A 108 1.51 -5.26 0.84
CA VAL A 108 1.57 -5.05 -0.61
C VAL A 108 1.75 -3.57 -0.94
N PRO A 109 2.60 -3.21 -1.93
CA PRO A 109 2.71 -1.84 -2.40
C PRO A 109 1.43 -1.43 -3.12
N PHE A 110 0.94 -0.22 -2.89
CA PHE A 110 -0.22 0.31 -3.63
C PHE A 110 0.05 1.66 -4.28
N TYR A 111 1.10 2.36 -3.86
CA TYR A 111 1.49 3.64 -4.43
C TYR A 111 3.01 3.84 -4.30
N ALA A 112 3.66 4.26 -5.39
CA ALA A 112 5.01 4.82 -5.34
C ALA A 112 5.05 6.19 -6.04
N PRO A 113 5.88 7.14 -5.60
CA PRO A 113 5.89 8.50 -6.16
C PRO A 113 6.16 8.59 -7.67
N TYR A 114 6.99 7.70 -8.24
CA TYR A 114 7.39 7.71 -9.65
C TYR A 114 6.59 6.76 -10.56
N THR A 115 5.88 5.80 -9.97
CA THR A 115 5.05 4.83 -10.70
C THR A 115 3.56 5.13 -10.53
N GLY A 116 3.18 5.92 -9.52
CA GLY A 116 1.81 6.21 -9.18
C GLY A 116 1.15 5.05 -8.43
N TYR A 117 -0.15 4.86 -8.66
CA TYR A 117 -0.90 3.75 -8.06
C TYR A 117 -0.57 2.43 -8.74
N ASP A 118 -0.38 1.39 -7.94
CA ASP A 118 -0.18 0.05 -8.42
C ASP A 118 -1.52 -0.60 -8.78
N ILE A 119 -1.88 -0.48 -10.05
CA ILE A 119 -3.16 -0.93 -10.60
C ILE A 119 -3.36 -2.43 -10.39
N GLU A 120 -2.30 -3.23 -10.47
CA GLU A 120 -2.35 -4.69 -10.29
C GLU A 120 -2.80 -5.07 -8.88
N THR A 121 -2.19 -4.45 -7.86
CA THR A 121 -2.57 -4.65 -6.45
C THR A 121 -4.01 -4.23 -6.20
N LEU A 122 -4.39 -3.05 -6.68
CA LEU A 122 -5.74 -2.51 -6.49
C LEU A 122 -6.80 -3.36 -7.19
N ASN A 123 -6.50 -3.85 -8.39
CA ASN A 123 -7.40 -4.75 -9.12
C ASN A 123 -7.55 -6.09 -8.39
N THR A 124 -6.44 -6.69 -7.97
CA THR A 124 -6.42 -7.98 -7.28
C THR A 124 -7.19 -7.92 -5.96
N LEU A 125 -6.86 -6.93 -5.12
CA LEU A 125 -7.55 -6.68 -3.86
C LEU A 125 -9.07 -6.53 -4.08
N SER A 126 -9.45 -5.89 -5.17
CA SER A 126 -10.85 -5.68 -5.47
C SER A 126 -11.57 -6.90 -6.05
N SER A 127 -10.85 -7.81 -6.69
CA SER A 127 -11.37 -9.06 -7.25
C SER A 127 -11.54 -10.14 -6.18
N LEU A 128 -10.66 -10.13 -5.17
CA LEU A 128 -10.68 -11.07 -4.07
C LEU A 128 -11.65 -10.60 -2.99
N PHE A 129 -12.86 -11.16 -3.02
CA PHE A 129 -13.85 -10.95 -1.97
C PHE A 129 -13.28 -11.25 -0.57
N ALA A 130 -13.68 -10.45 0.42
CA ALA A 130 -13.28 -10.52 1.83
C ALA A 130 -11.86 -10.04 2.19
N LEU A 131 -11.09 -9.48 1.26
CA LEU A 131 -9.85 -8.79 1.61
C LEU A 131 -10.09 -7.29 1.78
N THR A 132 -9.53 -6.71 2.84
CA THR A 132 -9.60 -5.26 3.10
C THR A 132 -8.23 -4.75 3.54
N GLY A 133 -7.84 -3.58 3.03
CA GLY A 133 -6.70 -2.81 3.55
C GLY A 133 -7.02 -2.20 4.91
N VAL A 134 -6.25 -2.57 5.94
CA VAL A 134 -6.51 -2.17 7.33
C VAL A 134 -5.53 -1.14 7.88
N GLN A 135 -4.32 -1.08 7.32
CA GLN A 135 -3.28 -0.16 7.77
C GLN A 135 -2.41 0.28 6.61
N GLN A 136 -1.94 1.53 6.68
CA GLN A 136 -0.97 2.09 5.75
C GLN A 136 0.42 2.10 6.38
N ILE A 137 1.43 1.69 5.63
CA ILE A 137 2.84 1.78 6.01
C ILE A 137 3.55 2.59 4.93
N SER A 138 4.42 3.51 5.33
CA SER A 138 5.33 4.19 4.41
C SER A 138 6.74 3.74 4.71
N ALA A 139 7.38 3.09 3.73
CA ALA A 139 8.77 2.66 3.84
C ALA A 139 9.63 3.45 2.85
N THR A 140 10.75 3.96 3.34
CA THR A 140 11.82 4.50 2.51
C THR A 140 12.80 3.38 2.23
N ASP A 141 13.32 3.35 1.02
CA ASP A 141 14.42 2.48 0.69
C ASP A 141 15.37 3.26 -0.21
N GLN A 142 16.65 3.01 -0.02
CA GLN A 142 17.73 3.72 -0.68
C GLN A 142 18.28 2.80 -1.77
N LEU A 143 18.37 3.30 -2.99
CA LEU A 143 19.04 2.57 -4.06
C LEU A 143 20.55 2.83 -4.01
N CYS A 144 21.31 1.77 -4.22
CA CYS A 144 22.76 1.83 -4.38
C CYS A 144 23.20 1.21 -5.71
N LEU A 145 24.37 1.61 -6.19
CA LEU A 145 25.10 0.94 -7.26
C LEU A 145 26.03 -0.09 -6.66
N ALA A 146 25.86 -1.35 -7.04
CA ALA A 146 26.69 -2.45 -6.62
C ALA A 146 27.26 -3.23 -7.82
N VAL A 147 28.34 -3.97 -7.60
CA VAL A 147 28.95 -4.88 -8.59
C VAL A 147 29.09 -6.28 -8.02
N TYR A 148 29.13 -7.27 -8.89
CA TYR A 148 29.35 -8.65 -8.48
C TYR A 148 30.80 -8.84 -8.01
N GLU A 149 30.99 -9.20 -6.74
CA GLU A 149 32.33 -9.32 -6.13
C GLU A 149 33.26 -10.28 -6.89
N PRO A 150 32.80 -11.46 -7.35
CA PRO A 150 33.64 -12.36 -8.13
C PRO A 150 34.20 -11.71 -9.40
N GLN A 151 33.40 -10.95 -10.15
CA GLN A 151 33.86 -10.25 -11.35
C GLN A 151 34.84 -9.13 -11.02
N LEU A 152 34.55 -8.36 -9.96
CA LEU A 152 35.44 -7.32 -9.48
C LEU A 152 36.84 -7.88 -9.20
N LEU A 153 36.90 -9.04 -8.54
CA LEU A 153 38.17 -9.69 -8.26
C LEU A 153 38.88 -10.16 -9.53
N ASP A 154 38.18 -10.66 -10.55
CA ASP A 154 38.80 -11.04 -11.84
C ASP A 154 39.45 -9.81 -12.52
N VAL A 155 38.75 -8.68 -12.53
CA VAL A 155 39.25 -7.40 -13.08
C VAL A 155 40.46 -6.91 -12.29
N VAL A 156 40.40 -6.98 -10.96
CA VAL A 156 41.50 -6.56 -10.09
C VAL A 156 42.73 -7.46 -10.28
N GLN A 157 42.57 -8.76 -10.51
CA GLN A 157 43.71 -9.68 -10.68
C GLN A 157 44.37 -9.61 -12.05
N THR A 158 43.60 -9.25 -13.07
CA THR A 158 44.12 -9.01 -14.43
C THR A 158 44.71 -7.60 -14.59
N SER A 159 44.51 -6.71 -13.61
CA SER A 159 45.10 -5.38 -13.59
C SER A 159 46.62 -5.43 -13.41
N HIS A 160 47.32 -4.44 -13.98
CA HIS A 160 48.78 -4.36 -13.87
C HIS A 160 49.24 -4.30 -12.41
N PRO A 161 50.28 -5.07 -12.02
CA PRO A 161 50.84 -5.01 -10.68
C PRO A 161 51.30 -3.58 -10.35
N GLY A 162 50.75 -3.00 -9.29
CA GLY A 162 51.01 -1.61 -8.89
C GLY A 162 49.95 -0.60 -9.35
N SER A 163 48.93 -1.04 -10.09
CA SER A 163 47.74 -0.21 -10.31
C SER A 163 46.96 -0.02 -9.00
N GLY A 164 46.24 1.09 -8.88
CA GLY A 164 45.39 1.34 -7.71
C GLY A 164 44.29 0.28 -7.51
N LEU A 165 43.94 -0.48 -8.57
CA LEU A 165 43.03 -1.62 -8.48
C LEU A 165 43.68 -2.83 -7.80
N SER A 166 44.94 -3.13 -8.08
CA SER A 166 45.65 -4.26 -7.44
C SER A 166 45.77 -4.10 -5.91
N ALA A 167 45.75 -2.85 -5.41
CA ALA A 167 45.71 -2.57 -3.97
C ALA A 167 44.43 -3.09 -3.28
N LEU A 168 43.35 -3.30 -4.04
CA LEU A 168 42.09 -3.86 -3.53
C LEU A 168 42.21 -5.33 -3.11
N LEU A 169 43.19 -6.09 -3.60
CA LEU A 169 43.44 -7.46 -3.14
C LEU A 169 43.94 -7.51 -1.69
N GLY A 170 44.58 -6.44 -1.23
CA GLY A 170 45.04 -6.29 0.15
C GLY A 170 44.02 -5.62 1.08
N ALA A 171 42.86 -5.19 0.55
CA ALA A 171 41.85 -4.53 1.33
C ALA A 171 41.24 -5.50 2.36
N LYS A 172 41.13 -5.04 3.61
CA LYS A 172 40.54 -5.83 4.69
C LYS A 172 39.05 -6.02 4.40
N ARG A 173 38.62 -7.29 4.28
CA ARG A 173 37.21 -7.65 4.33
C ARG A 173 36.68 -7.45 5.74
N ASN A 174 35.53 -6.80 5.87
CA ASN A 174 34.83 -6.82 7.15
C ASN A 174 34.43 -8.26 7.43
N ARG A 175 34.69 -8.73 8.65
CA ARG A 175 34.15 -10.02 9.08
C ARG A 175 32.63 -9.92 9.04
N TRP A 176 32.00 -10.95 8.48
CA TRP A 176 30.59 -11.25 8.68
C TRP A 176 30.37 -11.50 10.18
N GLN A 177 30.23 -10.45 10.98
CA GLN A 177 29.82 -10.60 12.35
C GLN A 177 28.33 -10.93 12.34
N SER A 178 28.03 -12.16 12.75
CA SER A 178 26.70 -12.55 13.17
C SER A 178 26.26 -11.66 14.32
N ASN A 179 25.16 -10.94 14.14
CA ASN A 179 24.33 -10.35 15.20
C ASN A 179 25.00 -9.24 16.06
N ALA A 180 25.07 -8.01 15.54
CA ALA A 180 25.13 -6.83 16.41
C ALA A 180 24.36 -5.67 15.77
N TRP A 181 23.04 -5.73 15.93
CA TRP A 181 22.12 -4.60 15.84
C TRP A 181 22.35 -3.63 17.02
N THR A 182 23.52 -3.01 17.14
CA THR A 182 23.65 -1.87 18.05
C THR A 182 23.21 -0.61 17.32
N GLU A 183 22.06 -0.09 17.76
CA GLU A 183 21.45 1.20 17.41
C GLU A 183 22.40 2.43 17.57
N GLU A 184 23.63 2.21 18.03
CA GLU A 184 24.67 3.23 18.20
C GLU A 184 25.25 3.79 16.89
N MET A 185 25.13 3.09 15.75
CA MET A 185 25.67 3.59 14.48
C MET A 185 24.75 4.57 13.73
N ALA A 186 23.50 4.74 14.17
CA ALA A 186 22.60 5.75 13.61
C ALA A 186 22.86 7.17 14.19
N GLY A 187 23.61 7.28 15.30
CA GLY A 187 23.85 8.53 16.02
C GLY A 187 25.23 9.17 15.86
N ALA A 188 26.19 8.50 15.21
CA ALA A 188 27.55 9.03 15.06
C ALA A 188 27.70 9.82 13.75
N GLY A 189 27.54 11.14 13.83
CA GLY A 189 27.85 12.11 12.77
C GLY A 189 29.35 12.19 12.49
N GLY A 190 29.89 11.21 11.77
CA GLY A 190 31.22 11.23 11.18
C GLY A 190 31.19 10.72 9.75
N GLU A 191 31.41 11.61 8.78
CA GLU A 191 31.24 11.38 7.33
C GLU A 191 32.16 10.33 6.70
N ASN A 192 33.15 9.75 7.40
CA ASN A 192 34.25 9.05 6.72
C ASN A 192 34.46 7.55 7.04
N SER A 193 33.56 6.84 7.74
CA SER A 193 33.71 5.37 7.83
C SER A 193 32.43 4.62 8.24
N ARG A 194 31.40 4.62 7.38
CA ARG A 194 30.36 3.59 7.47
C ARG A 194 30.94 2.28 6.91
N GLN A 195 31.48 1.45 7.81
CA GLN A 195 31.94 0.10 7.46
C GLN A 195 30.72 -0.76 7.13
N TYR A 196 30.58 -1.17 5.88
CA TYR A 196 29.45 -1.97 5.42
C TYR A 196 29.64 -3.45 5.83
N GLY A 197 28.57 -4.11 6.28
CA GLY A 197 28.57 -5.40 6.97
C GLY A 197 28.95 -6.64 6.14
N GLY A 198 29.22 -6.46 4.85
CA GLY A 198 29.67 -7.49 3.92
C GLY A 198 30.41 -6.87 2.74
N GLY A 199 31.38 -7.60 2.18
CA GLY A 199 32.14 -7.18 1.00
C GLY A 199 33.48 -6.50 1.29
N VAL A 200 34.13 -6.04 0.20
CA VAL A 200 35.41 -5.33 0.24
C VAL A 200 35.15 -3.87 0.62
N ASN A 201 35.77 -3.37 1.69
CA ASN A 201 35.73 -1.94 1.98
C ASN A 201 36.52 -1.19 0.90
N LEU A 202 35.81 -0.40 0.10
CA LEU A 202 36.41 0.44 -0.93
C LEU A 202 36.60 1.86 -0.38
N ASP A 203 37.82 2.38 -0.52
CA ASP A 203 38.07 3.81 -0.36
C ASP A 203 37.40 4.59 -1.50
N SER A 204 37.10 5.87 -1.28
CA SER A 204 36.45 6.74 -2.26
C SER A 204 37.20 6.77 -3.60
N SER A 205 38.54 6.77 -3.54
CA SER A 205 39.40 6.71 -4.74
C SER A 205 39.19 5.43 -5.55
N ALA A 206 39.06 4.28 -4.88
CA ALA A 206 38.79 3.00 -5.52
C ALA A 206 37.36 2.93 -6.08
N GLN A 207 36.38 3.52 -5.39
CA GLN A 207 35.01 3.61 -5.90
C GLN A 207 34.95 4.38 -7.23
N TYR A 208 35.66 5.49 -7.36
CA TYR A 208 35.75 6.24 -8.62
C TYR A 208 36.38 5.42 -9.74
N MET A 209 37.52 4.77 -9.49
CA MET A 209 38.16 3.92 -10.51
C MET A 209 37.27 2.75 -10.95
N LEU A 210 36.56 2.14 -10.01
CA LEU A 210 35.63 1.05 -10.34
C LEU A 210 34.42 1.55 -11.12
N ARG A 211 33.90 2.73 -10.79
CA ARG A 211 32.78 3.35 -11.52
C ARG A 211 33.13 3.60 -12.99
N GLU A 212 34.35 4.06 -13.28
CA GLU A 212 34.83 4.25 -14.66
C GLU A 212 35.01 2.94 -15.43
N ARG A 213 35.19 1.81 -14.72
CA ARG A 213 35.42 0.50 -15.31
C ARG A 213 34.13 -0.29 -15.59
N ILE A 214 32.96 0.19 -15.13
CA ILE A 214 31.68 -0.48 -15.37
C ILE A 214 31.31 -0.33 -16.85
N ASP A 215 31.08 -1.45 -17.55
CA ASP A 215 30.68 -1.42 -18.96
C ASP A 215 29.17 -1.37 -19.14
N SER A 216 28.43 -2.05 -18.25
CA SER A 216 26.95 -2.08 -18.33
C SER A 216 26.32 -2.09 -16.95
N VAL A 217 25.21 -1.36 -16.80
CA VAL A 217 24.45 -1.27 -15.56
C VAL A 217 23.04 -1.82 -15.77
N PHE A 218 22.64 -2.78 -14.93
CA PHE A 218 21.29 -3.31 -14.90
C PHE A 218 20.45 -2.57 -13.86
N ALA A 219 19.28 -2.09 -14.25
CA ALA A 219 18.37 -1.41 -13.35
C ALA A 219 16.92 -1.83 -13.61
N GLY A 220 16.12 -1.85 -12.54
CA GLY A 220 14.67 -1.97 -12.67
C GLY A 220 14.05 -0.68 -13.22
N PRO A 221 12.86 -0.73 -13.81
CA PRO A 221 12.19 0.43 -14.42
C PRO A 221 11.93 1.56 -13.40
N GLU A 222 11.63 1.21 -12.15
CA GLU A 222 11.50 2.18 -11.07
C GLU A 222 12.85 2.82 -10.69
N ALA A 223 13.92 2.01 -10.60
CA ALA A 223 15.26 2.49 -10.31
C ALA A 223 15.78 3.42 -11.40
N VAL A 224 15.51 3.13 -12.69
CA VAL A 224 15.87 4.00 -13.82
C VAL A 224 15.21 5.38 -13.69
N ARG A 225 13.98 5.45 -13.19
CA ARG A 225 13.27 6.72 -12.98
C ARG A 225 13.78 7.51 -11.77
N ARG A 226 14.14 6.82 -10.69
CA ARG A 226 14.66 7.43 -9.45
C ARG A 226 16.10 7.93 -9.57
N CYS A 227 16.89 7.28 -10.41
CA CYS A 227 18.32 7.53 -10.58
C CYS A 227 18.63 8.12 -11.97
N LYS A 228 17.66 8.81 -12.59
CA LYS A 228 17.73 9.20 -13.99
C LYS A 228 18.97 10.08 -14.25
N SER A 229 19.21 11.09 -13.42
CA SER A 229 20.32 12.02 -13.63
C SER A 229 21.68 11.34 -13.55
N LYS A 230 21.87 10.46 -12.56
CA LYS A 230 23.14 9.74 -12.36
C LYS A 230 23.35 8.65 -13.41
N LEU A 231 22.29 7.96 -13.84
CA LEU A 231 22.35 6.99 -14.93
C LEU A 231 22.60 7.65 -16.29
N ASP A 232 22.02 8.83 -16.54
CA ASP A 232 22.31 9.62 -17.74
C ASP A 232 23.78 10.08 -17.77
N GLY A 233 24.35 10.41 -16.61
CA GLY A 233 25.79 10.67 -16.47
C GLY A 233 26.65 9.45 -16.82
N LEU A 234 26.24 8.24 -16.42
CA LEU A 234 26.93 7.00 -16.80
C LEU A 234 26.79 6.71 -18.31
N ARG A 235 25.62 6.95 -18.90
CA ARG A 235 25.42 6.83 -20.36
C ARG A 235 26.34 7.78 -21.13
N ALA A 236 26.50 9.01 -20.65
CA ALA A 236 27.41 9.99 -21.25
C ALA A 236 28.88 9.55 -21.16
N ALA A 237 29.25 8.80 -20.12
CA ALA A 237 30.56 8.18 -19.98
C ALA A 237 30.77 6.92 -20.85
N GLY A 238 29.74 6.48 -21.60
CA GLY A 238 29.80 5.32 -22.48
C GLY A 238 29.31 4.01 -21.87
N VAL A 239 28.70 4.03 -20.68
CA VAL A 239 28.16 2.84 -19.99
C VAL A 239 26.79 2.44 -20.55
N ASP A 240 26.61 1.17 -20.90
CA ASP A 240 25.32 0.62 -21.40
C ASP A 240 24.34 0.39 -20.24
N VAL A 241 23.34 1.26 -20.07
CA VAL A 241 22.31 1.12 -19.03
C VAL A 241 21.12 0.33 -19.55
N ARG A 242 20.98 -0.91 -19.06
CA ARG A 242 19.93 -1.85 -19.43
C ARG A 242 18.78 -1.86 -18.43
N GLU A 243 17.60 -1.53 -18.92
CA GLU A 243 16.36 -1.64 -18.15
C GLU A 243 15.84 -3.09 -18.18
N THR A 244 15.60 -3.65 -17.00
CA THR A 244 15.02 -4.98 -16.83
C THR A 244 13.50 -4.92 -16.79
N LEU A 245 12.83 -6.04 -17.04
CA LEU A 245 11.37 -6.12 -16.95
C LEU A 245 10.92 -5.97 -15.48
N ASN A 246 9.74 -5.40 -15.24
CA ASN A 246 9.15 -5.28 -13.89
C ASN A 246 9.09 -6.61 -13.10
N SER A 247 8.91 -7.73 -13.80
CA SER A 247 8.81 -9.07 -13.22
C SER A 247 10.16 -9.72 -12.97
N VAL A 248 11.25 -9.12 -13.43
CA VAL A 248 12.59 -9.70 -13.41
C VAL A 248 13.49 -8.81 -12.59
N GLU A 249 14.11 -9.40 -11.57
CA GLU A 249 14.93 -8.63 -10.65
C GLU A 249 16.32 -8.36 -11.27
N PRO A 250 16.80 -7.10 -11.23
CA PRO A 250 17.96 -6.68 -11.99
C PRO A 250 19.25 -7.37 -11.56
N HIS A 251 19.40 -7.67 -10.27
CA HIS A 251 20.58 -8.31 -9.72
C HIS A 251 20.66 -9.81 -10.06
N ARG A 252 19.52 -10.50 -10.25
CA ARG A 252 19.49 -11.89 -10.72
C ARG A 252 19.91 -12.02 -12.17
N GLU A 253 19.41 -11.12 -13.02
CA GLU A 253 19.80 -11.08 -14.43
C GLU A 253 21.28 -10.71 -14.59
N MET A 254 21.73 -9.70 -13.84
CA MET A 254 23.13 -9.34 -13.80
C MET A 254 23.99 -10.51 -13.31
N ALA A 255 23.63 -11.18 -12.20
CA ALA A 255 24.38 -12.32 -11.68
C ALA A 255 24.42 -13.50 -12.67
N ARG A 256 23.32 -13.75 -13.40
CA ARG A 256 23.27 -14.77 -14.46
C ARG A 256 24.27 -14.49 -15.57
N LEU A 257 24.30 -13.26 -16.07
CA LEU A 257 25.26 -12.83 -17.09
C LEU A 257 26.69 -12.79 -16.53
N ALA A 258 26.85 -12.31 -15.31
CA ALA A 258 28.15 -12.20 -14.66
C ALA A 258 28.82 -13.57 -14.50
N ARG A 259 28.07 -14.57 -14.00
CA ARG A 259 28.56 -15.95 -13.85
C ARG A 259 28.95 -16.58 -15.19
N SER A 260 28.26 -16.21 -16.28
CA SER A 260 28.61 -16.71 -17.63
C SER A 260 29.91 -16.14 -18.18
N THR A 261 30.38 -14.99 -17.65
CA THR A 261 31.63 -14.35 -18.07
C THR A 261 32.77 -14.50 -17.06
N LEU A 262 32.54 -15.18 -15.93
CA LEU A 262 33.59 -15.45 -14.96
C LEU A 262 34.63 -16.42 -15.52
N ASN A 263 35.88 -16.24 -15.13
CA ASN A 263 36.93 -17.15 -15.57
C ASN A 263 36.88 -18.47 -14.76
N ASN A 264 36.52 -19.56 -15.43
CA ASN A 264 36.46 -20.90 -14.83
C ASN A 264 37.83 -21.44 -14.39
N SER A 265 38.94 -20.87 -14.86
CA SER A 265 40.30 -21.31 -14.47
C SER A 265 40.78 -20.68 -13.16
N ARG A 266 39.98 -19.83 -12.52
CA ARG A 266 40.35 -19.13 -11.30
C ARG A 266 40.34 -20.07 -10.09
N GLN A 267 41.44 -20.07 -9.33
CA GLN A 267 41.53 -20.77 -8.05
C GLN A 267 41.58 -19.77 -6.90
N THR A 268 40.61 -19.85 -6.00
CA THR A 268 40.53 -19.00 -4.80
C THR A 268 40.88 -19.80 -3.55
N SER A 269 41.82 -19.30 -2.75
CA SER A 269 42.23 -19.86 -1.47
C SER A 269 42.05 -18.81 -0.38
N THR A 270 41.26 -19.13 0.64
CA THR A 270 41.17 -18.35 1.88
C THR A 270 42.12 -18.95 2.91
N SER A 271 43.21 -18.25 3.25
CA SER A 271 44.09 -18.62 4.36
C SER A 271 43.74 -17.81 5.60
N PHE A 272 43.53 -18.48 6.73
CA PHE A 272 43.39 -17.82 8.03
C PHE A 272 44.78 -17.54 8.60
N ASP A 273 45.07 -16.31 8.99
CA ASP A 273 46.30 -15.98 9.72
C ASP A 273 46.05 -16.17 11.23
N PRO A 274 46.63 -17.19 11.86
CA PRO A 274 46.42 -17.48 13.27
C PRO A 274 47.05 -16.45 14.22
N ARG A 275 47.95 -15.57 13.76
CA ARG A 275 48.58 -14.54 14.61
C ARG A 275 47.81 -13.22 14.62
N GLY A 276 47.28 -12.80 13.47
CA GLY A 276 46.53 -11.55 13.33
C GLY A 276 45.02 -11.70 13.41
N GLY A 277 44.49 -12.94 13.38
CA GLY A 277 43.05 -13.20 13.25
C GLY A 277 42.46 -12.72 11.91
N GLY A 278 43.29 -12.29 10.96
CA GLY A 278 42.84 -11.88 9.63
C GLY A 278 42.52 -13.09 8.77
N THR A 279 41.55 -12.96 7.87
CA THR A 279 41.44 -13.88 6.73
C THR A 279 42.13 -13.19 5.55
N MET A 280 43.15 -13.85 4.99
CA MET A 280 43.76 -13.44 3.74
C MET A 280 43.18 -14.25 2.60
N PHE A 281 42.81 -13.57 1.53
CA PHE A 281 42.27 -14.18 0.32
C PHE A 281 43.35 -14.13 -0.76
N THR A 282 43.88 -15.30 -1.13
CA THR A 282 44.76 -15.43 -2.29
C THR A 282 43.94 -15.99 -3.43
N SER A 283 43.97 -15.35 -4.59
CA SER A 283 43.36 -15.90 -5.79
C SER A 283 44.39 -15.92 -6.89
N ILE A 284 44.51 -17.07 -7.55
CA ILE A 284 45.50 -17.33 -8.58
C ILE A 284 44.74 -17.53 -9.88
N MET A 285 45.07 -16.73 -10.89
CA MET A 285 44.49 -16.81 -12.22
C MET A 285 45.60 -17.03 -13.24
N ALA A 286 45.31 -17.86 -14.26
CA ALA A 286 46.10 -17.86 -15.48
C ALA A 286 45.92 -16.51 -16.18
N ALA A 287 46.99 -15.97 -16.77
CA ALA A 287 46.99 -14.66 -17.42
C ALA A 287 46.09 -14.66 -18.67
N GLU A 288 44.80 -14.40 -18.50
CA GLU A 288 43.88 -14.21 -19.61
C GLU A 288 43.10 -12.89 -19.51
N ASN A 289 42.85 -12.36 -20.70
CA ASN A 289 42.11 -11.16 -21.13
C ASN A 289 41.94 -10.01 -20.11
N PRO A 290 42.77 -8.94 -20.19
CA PRO A 290 42.63 -7.75 -19.32
C PRO A 290 41.37 -6.92 -19.59
N ASN A 291 40.55 -7.30 -20.59
CA ASN A 291 39.31 -6.63 -20.98
C ASN A 291 38.05 -7.37 -20.50
N ALA A 292 38.12 -8.04 -19.34
CA ALA A 292 36.93 -8.61 -18.72
C ALA A 292 35.90 -7.52 -18.40
N LYS A 293 34.65 -7.75 -18.80
CA LYS A 293 33.58 -6.78 -18.61
C LYS A 293 33.12 -6.73 -17.16
N LEU A 294 32.96 -5.54 -16.61
CA LEU A 294 32.41 -5.35 -15.27
C LEU A 294 30.94 -4.92 -15.36
N TYR A 295 30.05 -5.70 -14.74
CA TYR A 295 28.63 -5.37 -14.70
C TYR A 295 28.25 -4.72 -13.36
N GLY A 296 27.56 -3.59 -13.45
CA GLY A 296 26.93 -2.92 -12.31
C GLY A 296 25.44 -3.25 -12.22
N VAL A 297 24.89 -3.10 -11.03
CA VAL A 297 23.45 -3.22 -10.77
C VAL A 297 22.98 -2.10 -9.84
N VAL A 298 21.82 -1.52 -10.15
CA VAL A 298 21.10 -0.65 -9.21
C VAL A 298 20.07 -1.48 -8.47
N MET A 299 20.19 -1.54 -7.15
CA MET A 299 19.35 -2.35 -6.28
C MET A 299 19.15 -1.72 -4.90
N PRO A 300 18.15 -2.17 -4.12
CA PRO A 300 17.99 -1.77 -2.72
C PRO A 300 19.27 -1.98 -1.91
N PHE A 301 19.61 -0.96 -1.11
CA PHE A 301 20.81 -0.94 -0.28
C PHE A 301 20.86 -2.12 0.68
N GLU A 302 19.73 -2.48 1.28
CA GLU A 302 19.68 -3.59 2.25
C GLU A 302 19.92 -4.96 1.62
N ILE A 303 19.52 -5.17 0.35
CA ILE A 303 19.88 -6.40 -0.35
C ILE A 303 21.39 -6.44 -0.60
N ALA A 304 21.97 -5.35 -1.10
CA ALA A 304 23.41 -5.28 -1.38
C ALA A 304 24.27 -5.41 -0.11
N TYR A 305 23.81 -4.84 1.00
CA TYR A 305 24.50 -4.87 2.29
C TYR A 305 24.49 -6.25 2.93
N GLN A 306 23.37 -6.98 2.82
CA GLN A 306 23.23 -8.31 3.44
C GLN A 306 23.75 -9.45 2.57
N SER A 307 23.89 -9.22 1.26
CA SER A 307 24.35 -10.24 0.33
C SER A 307 25.87 -10.30 0.24
N PRO A 308 26.49 -11.49 0.36
CA PRO A 308 27.94 -11.64 0.24
C PRO A 308 28.49 -11.49 -1.17
N ASP A 309 27.61 -11.48 -2.15
CA ASP A 309 27.95 -11.52 -3.56
C ASP A 309 28.22 -10.13 -4.16
N PHE A 310 27.90 -9.05 -3.43
CA PHE A 310 27.90 -7.69 -3.97
C PHE A 310 28.86 -6.78 -3.21
N VAL A 311 29.52 -5.89 -3.95
CA VAL A 311 30.29 -4.77 -3.40
C VAL A 311 29.61 -3.47 -3.79
N ILE A 312 29.32 -2.63 -2.79
CA ILE A 312 28.68 -1.34 -2.98
C ILE A 312 29.73 -0.34 -3.47
N ILE A 313 29.51 0.24 -4.65
CA ILE A 313 30.37 1.27 -5.25
C ILE A 313 29.85 2.66 -4.91
N ASP A 314 28.55 2.88 -5.10
CA ASP A 314 27.88 4.13 -4.76
C ASP A 314 26.71 3.81 -3.83
N PRO A 315 26.80 4.14 -2.52
CA PRO A 315 25.75 3.84 -1.57
C PRO A 315 24.49 4.68 -1.82
N ASN A 316 24.57 5.80 -2.54
CA ASN A 316 23.41 6.66 -2.80
C ASN A 316 23.38 7.11 -4.26
N ILE A 317 22.83 6.26 -5.13
CA ILE A 317 22.67 6.59 -6.56
C ILE A 317 21.32 7.26 -6.88
N GLU A 318 20.46 7.51 -5.89
CA GLU A 318 19.19 8.23 -6.13
C GLU A 318 19.43 9.71 -6.46
N ASP A 319 18.53 10.29 -7.27
CA ASP A 319 18.53 11.71 -7.58
C ASP A 319 17.97 12.56 -6.42
N ALA A 320 17.16 11.95 -5.55
CA ALA A 320 16.56 12.61 -4.41
C ALA A 320 17.59 12.77 -3.28
N ASP A 321 17.72 13.98 -2.74
CA ASP A 321 18.59 14.21 -1.59
C ASP A 321 18.06 13.47 -0.35
N PRO A 322 18.93 12.75 0.38
CA PRO A 322 18.53 11.96 1.54
C PRO A 322 17.96 12.81 2.69
N GLY A 323 18.21 14.12 2.69
CA GLY A 323 17.76 15.06 3.72
C GLY A 323 16.38 15.68 3.51
N ASP A 324 15.91 15.86 2.26
CA ASP A 324 14.82 16.83 2.00
C ASP A 324 13.46 16.21 1.60
N ARG A 325 13.41 14.90 1.29
CA ARG A 325 12.21 14.02 1.25
C ARG A 325 12.61 12.67 0.64
N ALA A 326 13.14 11.76 1.46
CA ALA A 326 13.36 10.39 1.02
C ALA A 326 12.07 9.83 0.37
N VAL A 327 12.20 9.23 -0.81
CA VAL A 327 11.09 8.77 -1.63
C VAL A 327 10.40 7.61 -0.92
N LYS A 328 9.27 7.89 -0.27
CA LYS A 328 8.48 6.90 0.48
C LYS A 328 7.57 6.10 -0.45
N THR A 329 7.83 4.81 -0.54
CA THR A 329 6.89 3.84 -1.14
C THR A 329 5.84 3.48 -0.11
N ARG A 330 4.59 3.37 -0.55
CA ARG A 330 3.45 3.15 0.35
C ARG A 330 2.91 1.76 0.18
N PHE A 331 2.80 1.09 1.31
CA PHE A 331 2.33 -0.26 1.46
C PHE A 331 1.03 -0.27 2.24
N MET A 332 0.20 -1.24 1.93
CA MET A 332 -1.04 -1.51 2.60
C MET A 332 -0.94 -2.88 3.26
N VAL A 333 -1.30 -2.93 4.54
CA VAL A 333 -1.51 -4.19 5.25
C VAL A 333 -2.92 -4.68 4.91
N VAL A 334 -3.00 -5.86 4.35
CA VAL A 334 -4.24 -6.49 3.92
C VAL A 334 -4.54 -7.69 4.81
N ARG A 335 -5.78 -7.76 5.27
CA ARG A 335 -6.31 -8.88 6.07
C ARG A 335 -7.61 -9.39 5.48
N GLU A 336 -7.96 -10.62 5.84
CA GLU A 336 -9.31 -11.14 5.60
C GLU A 336 -10.28 -10.46 6.56
N VAL A 337 -11.03 -9.48 6.04
CA VAL A 337 -12.08 -8.76 6.75
C VAL A 337 -13.32 -8.73 5.86
N ILE A 338 -14.36 -9.45 6.28
CA ILE A 338 -15.59 -9.58 5.50
C ILE A 338 -16.44 -8.30 5.66
N ASP A 339 -16.78 -7.65 4.55
CA ASP A 339 -17.81 -6.61 4.54
C ASP A 339 -19.21 -7.27 4.63
N GLU A 340 -19.76 -7.31 5.84
CA GLU A 340 -21.08 -7.90 6.09
C GLU A 340 -22.20 -7.20 5.32
N SER A 341 -22.01 -5.93 4.95
CA SER A 341 -23.01 -5.19 4.16
C SER A 341 -23.14 -5.67 2.71
N LEU A 342 -22.19 -6.48 2.23
CA LEU A 342 -22.28 -7.17 0.94
C LEU A 342 -23.04 -8.50 1.04
N LEU A 343 -23.06 -9.13 2.22
CA LEU A 343 -23.66 -10.44 2.44
C LEU A 343 -25.09 -10.36 3.01
N ASP A 344 -25.34 -9.38 3.88
CA ASP A 344 -26.63 -9.22 4.55
C ASP A 344 -27.53 -8.25 3.76
N ASP A 345 -28.68 -8.74 3.31
CA ASP A 345 -29.70 -7.94 2.63
C ASP A 345 -30.25 -6.81 3.51
N THR A 346 -30.28 -6.99 4.84
CA THR A 346 -30.74 -5.96 5.77
C THR A 346 -29.78 -4.77 5.80
N LEU A 347 -28.48 -5.03 5.69
CA LEU A 347 -27.42 -4.03 5.58
C LEU A 347 -27.24 -3.53 4.14
N GLY A 348 -27.84 -4.20 3.14
CA GLY A 348 -27.81 -3.81 1.73
C GLY A 348 -28.59 -2.52 1.40
N LEU A 349 -29.44 -2.03 2.32
CA LEU A 349 -30.10 -0.73 2.19
C LEU A 349 -29.09 0.41 2.40
N THR A 350 -29.06 1.40 1.50
CA THR A 350 -28.14 2.55 1.53
C THR A 350 -27.95 3.13 2.93
N GLY A 351 -29.05 3.47 3.63
CA GLY A 351 -28.97 4.08 4.96
C GLY A 351 -28.45 3.16 6.07
N ASN A 352 -28.63 1.84 5.95
CA ASN A 352 -28.08 0.86 6.88
C ASN A 352 -26.60 0.63 6.58
N ARG A 353 -26.23 0.51 5.30
CA ARG A 353 -24.84 0.37 4.83
C ARG A 353 -23.97 1.54 5.23
N SER A 354 -24.45 2.78 5.02
CA SER A 354 -23.73 3.98 5.44
C SER A 354 -23.56 4.02 6.95
N ARG A 355 -24.57 3.65 7.75
CA ARG A 355 -24.45 3.58 9.21
C ARG A 355 -23.50 2.47 9.69
N TYR A 356 -23.48 1.34 9.00
CA TYR A 356 -22.54 0.25 9.24
C TYR A 356 -21.10 0.74 9.06
N TRP A 357 -20.79 1.31 7.88
CA TRP A 357 -19.46 1.81 7.58
C TRP A 357 -19.07 3.05 8.39
N MET A 358 -20.01 3.95 8.72
CA MET A 358 -19.73 5.06 9.64
C MET A 358 -19.24 4.57 11.01
N ARG A 359 -19.83 3.50 11.57
CA ARG A 359 -19.37 2.93 12.84
C ARG A 359 -17.95 2.36 12.72
N ARG A 360 -17.67 1.64 11.63
CA ARG A 360 -16.32 1.11 11.36
C ARG A 360 -15.28 2.22 11.23
N LEU A 361 -15.58 3.26 10.43
CA LEU A 361 -14.67 4.38 10.22
C LEU A 361 -14.46 5.21 11.48
N ASN A 362 -15.48 5.38 12.34
CA ASN A 362 -15.30 6.01 13.66
C ASN A 362 -14.35 5.19 14.54
N ALA A 363 -14.48 3.86 14.58
CA ALA A 363 -13.54 3.02 15.34
C ALA A 363 -12.12 3.10 14.78
N THR A 364 -11.96 3.09 13.45
CA THR A 364 -10.65 3.31 12.81
C THR A 364 -10.10 4.71 13.10
N LEU A 365 -10.96 5.72 13.28
CA LEU A 365 -10.55 7.07 13.68
C LEU A 365 -10.07 7.09 15.13
N GLU A 366 -10.79 6.43 16.05
CA GLU A 366 -10.38 6.29 17.45
C GLU A 366 -9.01 5.60 17.55
N ASP A 367 -8.80 4.54 16.77
CA ASP A 367 -7.51 3.88 16.65
C ASP A 367 -6.45 4.85 16.09
N ALA A 368 -6.78 5.61 15.04
CA ALA A 368 -5.89 6.61 14.45
C ALA A 368 -5.46 7.65 15.49
N GLU A 369 -6.42 8.24 16.22
CA GLU A 369 -6.15 9.25 17.26
C GLU A 369 -5.29 8.67 18.40
N ALA A 370 -5.53 7.42 18.81
CA ALA A 370 -4.70 6.72 19.81
C ALA A 370 -3.24 6.52 19.34
N MET A 371 -3.02 6.41 18.03
CA MET A 371 -1.69 6.29 17.41
C MET A 371 -1.07 7.63 16.99
N GLY A 372 -1.72 8.76 17.27
CA GLY A 372 -1.28 10.10 16.84
C GLY A 372 -1.54 10.41 15.35
N GLY A 373 -2.38 9.62 14.68
CA GLY A 373 -2.80 9.82 13.29
C GLY A 373 -3.76 11.00 13.11
N LYS A 374 -3.86 11.52 11.89
CA LYS A 374 -4.69 12.69 11.53
C LYS A 374 -6.12 12.34 11.12
N GLY A 375 -6.35 11.09 10.72
CA GLY A 375 -7.65 10.67 10.23
C GLY A 375 -7.65 9.28 9.60
N VAL A 376 -8.65 9.03 8.77
CA VAL A 376 -8.90 7.74 8.11
C VAL A 376 -8.90 7.91 6.60
N ARG A 377 -8.11 7.10 5.91
CA ARG A 377 -8.07 6.98 4.46
C ARG A 377 -8.96 5.82 4.03
N VAL A 378 -9.83 6.08 3.07
CA VAL A 378 -10.82 5.12 2.57
C VAL A 378 -10.70 5.00 1.07
N MET A 379 -10.59 3.76 0.58
CA MET A 379 -10.59 3.46 -0.85
C MET A 379 -11.90 2.79 -1.22
N LEU A 380 -12.68 3.44 -2.09
CA LEU A 380 -13.98 2.97 -2.57
C LEU A 380 -13.86 2.57 -4.04
N ARG A 381 -14.08 1.30 -4.35
CA ARG A 381 -14.20 0.84 -5.73
C ARG A 381 -15.64 0.94 -6.20
N PHE A 382 -15.85 1.53 -7.37
CA PHE A 382 -17.11 1.58 -8.07
C PHE A 382 -17.06 0.68 -9.31
N ASN A 383 -17.87 -0.38 -9.32
CA ASN A 383 -18.10 -1.18 -10.52
C ASN A 383 -19.06 -0.43 -11.45
N ARG A 384 -18.54 0.13 -12.54
CA ARG A 384 -19.33 0.90 -13.49
C ARG A 384 -20.07 -0.06 -14.42
N SER A 385 -21.34 -0.31 -14.16
CA SER A 385 -22.24 -0.97 -15.12
C SER A 385 -23.30 0.02 -15.60
N LYS A 386 -23.40 0.23 -16.92
CA LYS A 386 -24.43 1.05 -17.58
C LYS A 386 -24.52 2.50 -17.06
N LYS A 387 -25.71 3.12 -17.09
CA LYS A 387 -26.00 4.54 -16.73
C LYS A 387 -25.73 4.91 -15.26
N ALA A 388 -25.38 3.97 -14.38
CA ALA A 388 -25.11 4.22 -12.95
C ALA A 388 -23.66 4.70 -12.65
N ALA A 389 -22.93 5.09 -13.70
CA ALA A 389 -21.47 5.16 -13.72
C ALA A 389 -20.86 6.53 -13.36
N SER A 390 -21.64 7.51 -12.89
CA SER A 390 -21.08 8.81 -12.48
C SER A 390 -20.72 8.81 -11.00
N ILE A 391 -19.44 8.98 -10.70
CA ILE A 391 -18.93 9.29 -9.36
C ILE A 391 -19.06 10.78 -9.03
N GLY A 392 -19.54 11.61 -9.98
CA GLY A 392 -19.64 13.05 -9.87
C GLY A 392 -20.40 13.52 -8.63
N ASP A 393 -21.49 12.87 -8.26
CA ASP A 393 -22.24 13.22 -7.03
C ASP A 393 -21.39 13.05 -5.76
N VAL A 394 -20.53 12.02 -5.71
CA VAL A 394 -19.66 11.78 -4.54
C VAL A 394 -18.50 12.78 -4.56
N GLU A 395 -17.86 12.98 -5.70
CA GLU A 395 -16.81 14.00 -5.84
C GLU A 395 -17.34 15.40 -5.50
N GLY A 396 -18.58 15.73 -5.90
CA GLY A 396 -19.23 17.00 -5.58
C GLY A 396 -19.30 17.22 -4.07
N VAL A 397 -19.77 16.21 -3.33
CA VAL A 397 -19.81 16.24 -1.85
C VAL A 397 -18.41 16.35 -1.25
N LEU A 398 -17.44 15.58 -1.75
CA LEU A 398 -16.07 15.63 -1.25
C LEU A 398 -15.45 17.02 -1.47
N ARG A 399 -15.60 17.60 -2.66
CA ARG A 399 -15.13 18.96 -2.98
C ARG A 399 -15.85 20.03 -2.17
N HIS A 400 -17.15 19.88 -1.93
CA HIS A 400 -17.95 20.79 -1.12
C HIS A 400 -17.40 20.88 0.31
N HIS A 401 -17.08 19.74 0.91
CA HIS A 401 -16.50 19.68 2.25
C HIS A 401 -14.97 19.92 2.28
N GLY A 402 -14.33 20.13 1.13
CA GLY A 402 -12.87 20.28 1.02
C GLY A 402 -12.10 19.01 1.41
N ILE A 403 -12.70 17.84 1.20
CA ILE A 403 -12.11 16.54 1.51
C ILE A 403 -11.15 16.15 0.38
N ARG A 404 -9.90 15.84 0.75
CA ARG A 404 -8.86 15.40 -0.18
C ARG A 404 -9.25 14.04 -0.78
N HIS A 405 -9.20 13.95 -2.10
CA HIS A 405 -9.49 12.70 -2.80
C HIS A 405 -8.72 12.62 -4.12
N ALA A 406 -8.48 11.39 -4.57
CA ALA A 406 -7.94 11.07 -5.88
C ALA A 406 -8.80 9.99 -6.56
N VAL A 407 -8.90 10.08 -7.87
CA VAL A 407 -9.66 9.14 -8.70
C VAL A 407 -8.67 8.35 -9.53
N VAL A 408 -8.72 7.02 -9.41
CA VAL A 408 -7.82 6.10 -10.10
C VAL A 408 -8.66 5.15 -10.95
N LYS A 409 -8.34 5.05 -12.24
CA LYS A 409 -8.97 4.06 -13.12
C LYS A 409 -8.23 2.73 -12.97
N ILE A 410 -8.92 1.67 -12.56
CA ILE A 410 -8.31 0.35 -12.31
C ILE A 410 -8.25 -0.48 -13.60
N VAL A 411 -9.20 -0.30 -14.51
CA VAL A 411 -9.28 -1.07 -15.76
C VAL A 411 -9.38 -0.10 -16.92
N GLU A 412 -8.65 -0.36 -18.00
CA GLU A 412 -8.81 0.39 -19.25
C GLU A 412 -10.24 0.25 -19.78
N ASP A 413 -10.83 1.36 -20.22
CA ASP A 413 -12.22 1.39 -20.67
C ASP A 413 -12.37 0.53 -21.95
N SER A 414 -12.89 -0.69 -21.83
CA SER A 414 -13.06 -1.65 -22.94
C SER A 414 -14.20 -1.31 -23.92
N GLY A 415 -14.61 -0.04 -23.99
CA GLY A 415 -15.67 0.46 -24.87
C GLY A 415 -16.78 1.20 -24.12
N LYS A 416 -17.68 1.87 -24.87
CA LYS A 416 -18.77 2.70 -24.32
C LYS A 416 -19.77 1.94 -23.43
N GLU A 417 -19.84 0.61 -23.57
CA GLU A 417 -20.88 -0.21 -22.92
C GLU A 417 -20.48 -0.77 -21.55
N ASN A 418 -19.17 -0.98 -21.31
CA ASN A 418 -18.62 -1.50 -20.06
C ASN A 418 -17.47 -0.60 -19.57
N PRO A 419 -17.78 0.53 -18.91
CA PRO A 419 -16.74 1.39 -18.37
C PRO A 419 -15.92 0.63 -17.32
N GLY A 420 -14.61 0.88 -17.30
CA GLY A 420 -13.71 0.27 -16.33
C GLY A 420 -14.08 0.62 -14.90
N ALA A 421 -13.75 -0.27 -13.95
CA ALA A 421 -13.91 0.04 -12.54
C ALA A 421 -13.03 1.23 -12.13
N ILE A 422 -13.57 2.09 -11.27
CA ILE A 422 -12.85 3.25 -10.73
C ILE A 422 -12.66 3.07 -9.24
N LEU A 423 -11.47 3.40 -8.74
CA LEU A 423 -11.18 3.57 -7.33
C LEU A 423 -11.23 5.05 -6.97
N LEU A 424 -11.96 5.38 -5.93
CA LEU A 424 -11.97 6.69 -5.31
C LEU A 424 -11.23 6.56 -3.98
N ASP A 425 -10.08 7.23 -3.89
CA ASP A 425 -9.25 7.30 -2.70
C ASP A 425 -9.53 8.60 -1.95
N ILE A 426 -9.84 8.52 -0.66
CA ILE A 426 -10.37 9.63 0.13
C ILE A 426 -9.65 9.71 1.47
N GLU A 427 -9.18 10.89 1.87
CA GLU A 427 -8.63 11.14 3.20
C GLU A 427 -9.61 11.95 4.06
N PHE A 428 -10.22 11.29 5.06
CA PHE A 428 -11.09 11.95 6.02
C PHE A 428 -10.31 12.31 7.30
N GLU A 429 -10.16 13.61 7.57
CA GLU A 429 -9.73 14.12 8.89
C GLU A 429 -10.80 13.93 9.97
N ALA A 430 -10.37 13.93 11.24
CA ALA A 430 -11.26 13.87 12.41
C ALA A 430 -12.41 14.89 12.37
N LYS A 431 -12.16 16.10 11.84
CA LYS A 431 -13.19 17.15 11.70
C LYS A 431 -14.33 16.76 10.76
N HIS A 432 -14.11 15.89 9.78
CA HIS A 432 -15.13 15.47 8.81
C HIS A 432 -16.16 14.50 9.43
N PHE A 433 -15.78 13.82 10.50
CA PHE A 433 -16.66 12.91 11.25
C PHE A 433 -17.64 13.65 12.15
N ARG A 434 -17.30 14.89 12.56
CA ARG A 434 -18.16 15.73 13.40
C ARG A 434 -19.23 16.44 12.56
N SER A 435 -20.43 16.58 13.11
CA SER A 435 -21.50 17.40 12.51
C SER A 435 -21.13 18.89 12.61
N GLY A 436 -20.97 19.58 11.49
CA GLY A 436 -20.52 20.98 11.48
C GLY A 436 -21.50 21.99 12.11
N LEU A 437 -22.77 21.61 12.35
CA LEU A 437 -23.80 22.47 12.95
C LEU A 437 -24.82 21.64 13.75
N PRO A 438 -25.16 22.01 15.01
CA PRO A 438 -25.99 21.20 15.92
C PRO A 438 -27.46 21.02 15.52
N LEU A 439 -27.96 21.77 14.52
CA LEU A 439 -29.37 21.70 14.10
C LEU A 439 -29.61 21.06 12.72
N VAL A 440 -28.61 20.97 11.84
CA VAL A 440 -28.76 20.43 10.46
C VAL A 440 -27.54 19.64 9.98
N GLY A 441 -26.39 19.72 10.66
CA GLY A 441 -25.13 19.20 10.18
C GLY A 441 -25.11 17.67 10.14
N ARG A 442 -25.24 17.08 8.95
CA ARG A 442 -24.81 15.70 8.73
C ARG A 442 -23.28 15.67 8.70
N SER A 443 -22.69 14.56 9.17
CA SER A 443 -21.25 14.34 8.99
C SER A 443 -20.93 14.25 7.50
N ALA A 444 -19.87 14.91 7.07
CA ALA A 444 -19.43 14.88 5.67
C ALA A 444 -19.12 13.44 5.21
N VAL A 445 -18.59 12.60 6.10
CA VAL A 445 -18.35 11.17 5.84
C VAL A 445 -19.68 10.45 5.60
N ARG A 446 -20.71 10.73 6.42
CA ARG A 446 -22.03 10.11 6.28
C ARG A 446 -22.67 10.47 4.95
N ASP A 447 -22.56 11.73 4.54
CA ASP A 447 -23.10 12.18 3.26
C ASP A 447 -22.36 11.54 2.10
N ALA A 448 -21.01 11.57 2.10
CA ALA A 448 -20.19 10.90 1.10
C ALA A 448 -20.52 9.41 0.97
N LEU A 449 -20.63 8.67 2.09
CA LEU A 449 -21.03 7.27 2.10
C LEU A 449 -22.49 7.06 1.67
N GLY A 450 -23.39 7.99 1.97
CA GLY A 450 -24.79 7.97 1.54
C GLY A 450 -24.92 8.00 0.01
N TYR A 451 -24.15 8.87 -0.64
CA TYR A 451 -24.08 8.92 -2.11
C TYR A 451 -23.31 7.72 -2.69
N ALA A 452 -22.22 7.30 -2.04
CA ALA A 452 -21.42 6.17 -2.50
C ALA A 452 -22.22 4.86 -2.50
N PHE A 453 -23.07 4.64 -1.50
CA PHE A 453 -23.90 3.44 -1.34
C PHE A 453 -25.35 3.60 -1.82
N ALA A 454 -25.64 4.66 -2.59
CA ALA A 454 -26.99 4.93 -3.06
C ALA A 454 -27.59 3.76 -3.85
N ARG A 455 -28.87 3.44 -3.58
CA ARG A 455 -29.55 2.24 -4.10
C ARG A 455 -29.51 2.09 -5.62
N TRP A 456 -29.53 3.21 -6.36
CA TRP A 456 -29.45 3.22 -7.82
C TRP A 456 -28.06 2.83 -8.36
N ARG A 457 -27.02 2.90 -7.52
CA ARG A 457 -25.70 2.33 -7.80
C ARG A 457 -25.63 0.83 -7.44
N GLY A 458 -26.63 0.25 -6.79
CA GLY A 458 -26.64 -1.18 -6.41
C GLY A 458 -25.53 -1.54 -5.41
N ARG A 459 -25.25 -2.84 -5.25
CA ARG A 459 -24.08 -3.37 -4.49
C ARG A 459 -22.73 -3.16 -5.23
N SER A 460 -22.67 -2.23 -6.19
CA SER A 460 -21.49 -2.04 -7.05
C SER A 460 -20.32 -1.35 -6.37
N THR A 461 -20.57 -0.66 -5.25
CA THR A 461 -19.53 -0.01 -4.46
C THR A 461 -18.98 -0.98 -3.42
N ILE A 462 -17.66 -1.17 -3.41
CA ILE A 462 -16.93 -2.01 -2.45
C ILE A 462 -15.92 -1.13 -1.73
N VAL A 463 -15.80 -1.27 -0.40
CA VAL A 463 -14.72 -0.63 0.35
C VAL A 463 -13.49 -1.53 0.26
N ALA A 464 -12.49 -1.08 -0.47
CA ALA A 464 -11.23 -1.78 -0.68
C ALA A 464 -10.30 -1.63 0.54
N ALA A 465 -10.26 -0.43 1.12
CA ALA A 465 -9.43 -0.15 2.29
C ALA A 465 -10.11 0.87 3.19
N ALA A 466 -9.87 0.74 4.49
CA ALA A 466 -10.17 1.73 5.50
C ALA A 466 -9.05 1.66 6.55
N MET A 467 -8.15 2.64 6.50
CA MET A 467 -6.89 2.63 7.23
C MET A 467 -6.58 4.00 7.83
N PRO A 468 -5.92 4.07 9.00
CA PRO A 468 -5.46 5.33 9.55
C PRO A 468 -4.35 5.94 8.66
N PHE A 469 -4.22 7.27 8.69
CA PHE A 469 -3.08 7.97 8.08
C PHE A 469 -2.50 9.04 9.01
N ASP A 470 -1.17 9.18 8.97
CA ASP A 470 -0.41 10.11 9.81
C ASP A 470 -0.19 11.47 9.13
N GLU A 471 0.05 11.45 7.81
CA GLU A 471 0.29 12.65 7.00
C GLU A 471 -0.65 12.68 5.80
N HIS A 472 -1.07 13.88 5.39
CA HIS A 472 -1.85 14.07 4.17
C HIS A 472 -1.01 13.72 2.95
N GLN A 473 -1.56 12.87 2.09
CA GLN A 473 -0.87 12.38 0.90
C GLN A 473 -1.58 12.77 -0.38
N LEU A 474 -2.89 13.00 -0.28
CA LEU A 474 -3.70 13.45 -1.38
C LEU A 474 -3.66 14.98 -1.50
N PRO A 475 -3.71 15.51 -2.74
CA PRO A 475 -3.74 16.94 -2.97
C PRO A 475 -4.96 17.58 -2.29
N GLU A 476 -4.84 18.85 -1.92
CA GLU A 476 -5.98 19.60 -1.43
C GLU A 476 -7.06 19.66 -2.49
N ALA A 477 -8.27 19.24 -2.13
CA ALA A 477 -9.40 19.40 -3.01
C ALA A 477 -9.70 20.89 -3.14
N GLY A 478 -9.56 21.42 -4.36
CA GLY A 478 -10.01 22.77 -4.67
C GLY A 478 -11.48 22.92 -4.31
N ARG A 479 -11.79 23.78 -3.34
CA ARG A 479 -13.18 24.05 -2.94
C ARG A 479 -13.92 24.66 -4.12
N ARG A 480 -14.93 23.96 -4.63
CA ARG A 480 -15.88 24.53 -5.58
C ARG A 480 -16.94 25.32 -4.80
N THR A 481 -16.80 26.63 -4.74
CA THR A 481 -17.83 27.54 -4.21
C THR A 481 -18.90 27.80 -5.27
N PHE A 482 -19.75 26.81 -5.57
CA PHE A 482 -20.97 27.05 -6.34
C PHE A 482 -22.13 27.26 -5.37
N VAL A 483 -22.38 28.52 -5.00
CA VAL A 483 -23.48 28.90 -4.09
C VAL A 483 -24.85 28.51 -4.68
N SER A 484 -25.00 28.54 -6.01
CA SER A 484 -26.24 28.16 -6.72
C SER A 484 -26.47 26.65 -6.80
N ASP A 485 -25.42 25.86 -7.01
CA ASP A 485 -25.57 24.39 -7.13
C ASP A 485 -25.84 23.74 -5.78
N ASN A 486 -25.34 24.31 -4.67
CA ASN A 486 -25.60 23.79 -3.32
C ASN A 486 -27.10 23.81 -2.94
N VAL A 487 -27.83 24.85 -3.36
CA VAL A 487 -29.29 24.92 -3.12
C VAL A 487 -30.01 23.92 -4.01
N VAL A 488 -29.60 23.81 -5.28
CA VAL A 488 -30.24 22.92 -6.26
C VAL A 488 -29.93 21.44 -5.98
N GLU A 489 -28.71 21.08 -5.62
CA GLU A 489 -28.32 19.71 -5.24
C GLU A 489 -28.82 19.34 -3.84
N GLY A 490 -28.79 20.26 -2.89
CA GLY A 490 -29.42 20.10 -1.58
C GLY A 490 -30.92 19.84 -1.73
N TYR A 491 -31.60 20.63 -2.54
CA TYR A 491 -33.02 20.43 -2.86
C TYR A 491 -33.27 19.13 -3.63
N LYS A 492 -32.49 18.84 -4.68
CA LYS A 492 -32.60 17.58 -5.44
C LYS A 492 -32.36 16.36 -4.57
N SER A 493 -31.41 16.39 -3.65
CA SER A 493 -31.12 15.28 -2.74
C SER A 493 -32.20 15.11 -1.68
N PHE A 494 -32.71 16.20 -1.12
CA PHE A 494 -33.85 16.20 -0.21
C PHE A 494 -35.11 15.65 -0.89
N VAL A 495 -35.46 16.16 -2.07
CA VAL A 495 -36.59 15.69 -2.88
C VAL A 495 -36.38 14.22 -3.27
N ARG A 496 -35.17 13.81 -3.66
CA ARG A 496 -34.87 12.42 -4.01
C ARG A 496 -34.97 11.48 -2.80
N ASP A 497 -34.48 11.86 -1.64
CA ASP A 497 -34.55 11.06 -0.39
C ASP A 497 -36.00 10.95 0.11
N LYS A 498 -36.74 12.06 0.07
CA LYS A 498 -38.18 12.09 0.36
C LYS A 498 -38.96 11.25 -0.65
N TRP A 499 -38.71 11.40 -1.95
CA TRP A 499 -39.34 10.58 -2.99
C TRP A 499 -39.05 9.09 -2.80
N ILE A 500 -37.81 8.70 -2.50
CA ILE A 500 -37.48 7.29 -2.24
C ILE A 500 -38.24 6.75 -1.02
N ARG A 501 -38.37 7.56 0.03
CA ARG A 501 -39.08 7.18 1.26
C ARG A 501 -40.60 7.11 1.07
N TYR A 502 -41.17 8.02 0.27
CA TYR A 502 -42.61 8.16 0.10
C TYR A 502 -43.16 7.57 -1.20
N ARG A 503 -42.34 7.09 -2.14
CA ARG A 503 -42.85 6.53 -3.41
C ARG A 503 -43.83 5.36 -3.25
N VAL A 504 -43.64 4.54 -2.22
CA VAL A 504 -44.51 3.38 -1.95
C VAL A 504 -45.87 3.84 -1.41
N PRO A 505 -45.94 4.70 -0.37
CA PRO A 505 -47.22 5.27 0.04
C PRO A 505 -47.85 6.14 -1.05
N ILE A 506 -47.07 6.91 -1.83
CA ILE A 506 -47.58 7.70 -2.96
C ILE A 506 -48.19 6.78 -4.03
N ALA A 507 -47.51 5.71 -4.44
CA ALA A 507 -48.04 4.76 -5.40
C ALA A 507 -49.30 4.05 -4.87
N GLY A 508 -49.35 3.76 -3.57
CA GLY A 508 -50.55 3.22 -2.92
C GLY A 508 -51.72 4.20 -2.93
N VAL A 509 -51.49 5.47 -2.58
CA VAL A 509 -52.52 6.53 -2.60
C VAL A 509 -52.98 6.83 -4.02
N VAL A 510 -52.07 6.95 -4.99
CA VAL A 510 -52.41 7.18 -6.40
C VAL A 510 -53.15 5.97 -6.98
N GLY A 511 -52.74 4.75 -6.65
CA GLY A 511 -53.43 3.53 -7.06
C GLY A 511 -54.84 3.43 -6.47
N ALA A 512 -55.01 3.76 -5.19
CA ALA A 512 -56.31 3.81 -4.52
C ALA A 512 -57.20 4.93 -5.08
N ALA A 513 -56.64 6.11 -5.37
CA ALA A 513 -57.35 7.22 -5.99
C ALA A 513 -57.81 6.89 -7.41
N ALA A 514 -56.93 6.27 -8.22
CA ALA A 514 -57.27 5.82 -9.56
C ALA A 514 -58.37 4.74 -9.51
N ALA A 515 -58.25 3.75 -8.63
CA ALA A 515 -59.28 2.74 -8.44
C ALA A 515 -60.63 3.37 -8.02
N ALA A 516 -60.63 4.27 -7.04
CA ALA A 516 -61.85 4.96 -6.60
C ALA A 516 -62.48 5.80 -7.71
N PHE A 517 -61.66 6.50 -8.52
CA PHE A 517 -62.13 7.25 -9.67
C PHE A 517 -62.74 6.35 -10.76
N PHE A 518 -62.09 5.21 -11.06
CA PHE A 518 -62.61 4.24 -12.03
C PHE A 518 -63.89 3.54 -11.58
N PHE A 519 -64.11 3.35 -10.27
CA PHE A 519 -65.29 2.66 -9.76
C PHE A 519 -66.45 3.58 -9.40
N ASN A 520 -66.20 4.82 -8.94
CA ASN A 520 -67.25 5.70 -8.40
C ASN A 520 -67.35 7.07 -9.08
N GLY A 521 -66.48 7.42 -10.03
CA GLY A 521 -66.52 8.72 -10.74
C GLY A 521 -66.15 9.95 -9.89
N GLU A 522 -66.05 9.81 -8.57
CA GLU A 522 -65.67 10.86 -7.63
C GLU A 522 -64.50 10.41 -6.74
N VAL A 523 -63.54 11.31 -6.51
CA VAL A 523 -62.41 11.06 -5.61
C VAL A 523 -62.90 11.23 -4.17
N PRO A 524 -62.75 10.22 -3.29
CA PRO A 524 -63.20 10.33 -1.90
C PRO A 524 -62.51 11.50 -1.18
N PRO A 525 -63.24 12.27 -0.35
CA PRO A 525 -62.69 13.45 0.35
C PRO A 525 -61.48 13.11 1.24
N GLN A 526 -61.44 11.90 1.79
CA GLN A 526 -60.30 11.39 2.58
C GLN A 526 -59.00 11.28 1.76
N VAL A 527 -59.12 10.99 0.46
CA VAL A 527 -57.97 10.92 -0.46
C VAL A 527 -57.52 12.34 -0.83
N GLN A 528 -58.46 13.29 -0.95
CA GLN A 528 -58.13 14.71 -1.14
C GLN A 528 -57.39 15.28 0.07
N ASP A 529 -57.81 14.95 1.29
CA ASP A 529 -57.14 15.36 2.53
C ASP A 529 -55.73 14.77 2.68
N LEU A 530 -55.55 13.49 2.31
CA LEU A 530 -54.22 12.88 2.27
C LEU A 530 -53.33 13.51 1.19
N TRP A 531 -53.91 13.92 0.07
CA TRP A 531 -53.19 14.60 -1.01
C TRP A 531 -52.77 16.02 -0.63
N THR A 532 -53.65 16.80 0.01
CA THR A 532 -53.34 18.15 0.49
C THR A 532 -52.32 18.13 1.63
N GLN A 533 -52.41 17.16 2.56
CA GLN A 533 -51.38 16.92 3.57
C GLN A 533 -50.04 16.50 2.94
N PHE A 534 -50.06 15.70 1.88
CA PHE A 534 -48.84 15.34 1.17
C PHE A 534 -48.19 16.55 0.48
N LEU A 535 -48.99 17.38 -0.22
CA LEU A 535 -48.52 18.61 -0.89
C LEU A 535 -47.92 19.62 0.10
N SER A 536 -48.50 19.76 1.30
CA SER A 536 -47.96 20.64 2.35
C SER A 536 -46.62 20.13 2.91
N VAL A 537 -46.46 18.81 3.05
CA VAL A 537 -45.21 18.19 3.53
C VAL A 537 -44.05 18.31 2.52
N ILE A 538 -44.34 18.39 1.21
CA ILE A 538 -43.32 18.59 0.17
C ILE A 538 -43.09 20.07 -0.18
N GLY A 539 -43.78 21.00 0.48
CA GLY A 539 -43.65 22.45 0.27
C GLY A 539 -44.23 22.94 -1.07
N ALA A 540 -45.02 22.11 -1.75
CA ALA A 540 -45.78 22.53 -2.92
C ALA A 540 -47.11 23.11 -2.44
N GLY A 541 -47.07 24.34 -1.93
CA GLY A 541 -48.30 25.09 -1.69
C GLY A 541 -49.01 25.36 -3.02
N PRO A 542 -50.36 25.45 -3.04
CA PRO A 542 -51.07 25.89 -4.24
C PRO A 542 -50.56 27.30 -4.59
N SER A 543 -49.94 27.44 -5.76
CA SER A 543 -49.78 28.74 -6.40
C SER A 543 -51.17 29.23 -6.77
N ASN A 544 -51.56 30.40 -6.26
CA ASN A 544 -52.72 31.13 -6.78
C ASN A 544 -52.57 31.40 -8.27
#